data_AF-A0A7L0FZ84-F1
#
_entry.id   AF-A0A7L0FZ84-F1
#
_cell.length_a   1.000
_cell.length_b   1.000
_cell.length_c   1.000
_cell.angle_alpha   90.00
_cell.angle_beta   90.00
_cell.angle_gamma   90.00
#
_symmetry.space_group_name_H-M   'P 1'
#
loop_
_entity.id
_entity.type
_entity.pdbx_description
1 polymer ?
#
loop_
_entity_poly.entity_id
_entity_poly.type
_entity_poly.pdbx_seq_one_letter_code
_entity_poly.pdbx_strand_id
1 'polypeptide(L)'
;YPQATMTLLLLLSVLGLAAGGKLLVVPVDGSHWLSMREVLDGLRQKGHEIVVVAPEASLHIKPTKNFVMKTYPVPFTQEEVDEHFRAFSQDVFKEGSLLERFMRRLQRLKKSAAMFLSSCTQLLYNKELVRYLEESKFDAVFTDPILPCGQILAEHLSVPSVFFLQQIPCGLEFEGTQCPNPPSYVPRLFTAYTDRMNFFQRVKNLIFDLLNYFLCDLIFEPYSKLASEFLRRDVMVLHLLRQASIWLMKLDFVLHYPRPLMPNMILVSGVNCAYKNLTQ
;
A
#
# COMPACT_ATOMS: atom_id res chain seq x y z
N TYR A 1 36.20 38.20 -2.66
CA TYR A 1 34.76 38.38 -2.41
C TYR A 1 33.86 38.04 -3.60
N PRO A 2 34.03 38.57 -4.84
CA PRO A 2 33.09 38.31 -5.95
C PRO A 2 33.10 36.87 -6.48
N GLN A 3 34.23 36.17 -6.41
CA GLN A 3 34.32 34.75 -6.77
C GLN A 3 33.50 33.86 -5.82
N ALA A 4 33.56 34.12 -4.51
CA ALA A 4 32.81 33.34 -3.53
C ALA A 4 31.29 33.50 -3.70
N THR A 5 30.81 34.70 -4.03
CA THR A 5 29.40 34.94 -4.36
C THR A 5 28.97 34.29 -5.67
N MET A 6 29.82 34.29 -6.70
CA MET A 6 29.55 33.56 -7.95
C MET A 6 29.48 32.06 -7.73
N THR A 7 30.42 31.48 -6.96
CA THR A 7 30.41 30.05 -6.63
C THR A 7 29.19 29.68 -5.80
N LEU A 8 28.79 30.52 -4.84
CA LEU A 8 27.60 30.32 -4.03
C LEU A 8 26.32 30.38 -4.87
N LEU A 9 26.19 31.35 -5.79
CA LEU A 9 25.07 31.44 -6.72
C LEU A 9 25.00 30.23 -7.67
N LEU A 10 26.16 29.75 -8.15
CA LEU A 10 26.22 28.55 -8.98
C LEU A 10 25.77 27.31 -8.18
N LEU A 11 26.26 27.14 -6.95
CA LEU A 11 25.85 26.05 -6.05
C LEU A 11 24.35 26.12 -5.72
N LEU A 12 23.81 27.32 -5.46
CA LEU A 12 22.38 27.54 -5.22
C LEU A 12 21.53 27.25 -6.46
N SER A 13 22.04 27.53 -7.67
CA SER A 13 21.35 27.19 -8.92
C SER A 13 21.34 25.69 -9.20
N VAL A 14 22.41 24.97 -8.81
CA VAL A 14 22.52 23.51 -8.94
C VAL A 14 21.71 22.78 -7.86
N LEU A 15 21.56 23.36 -6.66
CA LEU A 15 20.70 22.83 -5.60
C LEU A 15 19.22 22.75 -6.01
N GLY A 16 18.77 23.60 -6.94
CA GLY A 16 17.43 23.54 -7.53
C GLY A 16 17.27 22.51 -8.67
N LEU A 17 18.35 21.85 -9.09
CA LEU A 17 18.42 20.92 -10.22
C LEU A 17 18.67 19.46 -9.78
N ALA A 18 18.34 19.11 -8.54
CA ALA A 18 18.32 17.70 -8.14
C ALA A 18 17.25 16.98 -8.97
N ALA A 19 17.69 16.22 -9.98
CA ALA A 19 16.80 15.39 -10.77
C ALA A 19 16.11 14.37 -9.84
N GLY A 20 14.78 14.36 -9.85
CA GLY A 20 14.03 13.37 -9.09
C GLY A 20 14.23 11.98 -9.71
N GLY A 21 14.29 10.95 -8.87
CA GLY A 21 14.37 9.56 -9.33
C GLY A 21 13.10 9.13 -10.08
N LYS A 22 13.25 8.10 -10.92
CA LYS A 22 12.19 7.44 -11.66
C LYS A 22 11.52 6.36 -10.83
N LEU A 23 10.24 6.53 -10.55
CA LEU A 23 9.46 5.66 -9.66
C LEU A 23 8.50 4.78 -10.46
N LEU A 24 8.54 3.47 -10.18
CA LEU A 24 7.48 2.55 -10.55
C LEU A 24 6.42 2.57 -9.46
N VAL A 25 5.18 2.87 -9.83
CA VAL A 25 4.05 2.87 -8.90
C VAL A 25 3.18 1.65 -9.15
N VAL A 26 3.02 0.82 -8.12
CA VAL A 26 2.10 -0.32 -8.11
C VAL A 26 1.01 -0.01 -7.07
N PRO A 27 -0.12 0.59 -7.48
CA PRO A 27 -1.13 1.06 -6.55
C PRO A 27 -2.09 -0.06 -6.14
N VAL A 28 -2.79 0.19 -5.03
CA VAL A 28 -4.03 -0.50 -4.70
C VAL A 28 -5.18 0.45 -5.00
N ASP A 29 -6.18 -0.03 -5.74
CA ASP A 29 -7.33 0.78 -6.18
C ASP A 29 -8.26 1.16 -5.01
N GLY A 30 -9.28 1.95 -5.28
CA GLY A 30 -10.22 2.44 -4.28
C GLY A 30 -9.63 3.60 -3.47
N SER A 31 -9.92 3.64 -2.18
CA SER A 31 -9.47 4.73 -1.28
C SER A 31 -7.95 4.81 -1.15
N HIS A 32 -7.25 3.69 -1.32
CA HIS A 32 -5.79 3.63 -1.28
C HIS A 32 -5.18 4.48 -2.39
N TRP A 33 -5.66 4.30 -3.63
CA TRP A 33 -5.25 5.09 -4.79
C TRP A 33 -5.53 6.57 -4.63
N LEU A 34 -6.69 6.97 -4.09
CA LEU A 34 -7.04 8.38 -3.93
C LEU A 34 -6.02 9.13 -3.07
N SER A 35 -5.61 8.54 -1.94
CA SER A 35 -4.55 9.12 -1.09
C SER A 35 -3.18 9.07 -1.75
N MET A 36 -2.86 7.98 -2.46
CA MET A 36 -1.57 7.80 -3.12
C MET A 36 -1.37 8.84 -4.23
N ARG A 37 -2.41 9.11 -5.03
CA ARG A 37 -2.36 10.05 -6.15
C ARG A 37 -1.87 11.44 -5.75
N GLU A 38 -2.33 11.97 -4.62
CA GLU A 38 -1.91 13.28 -4.12
C GLU A 38 -0.41 13.31 -3.77
N VAL A 39 0.12 12.21 -3.23
CA VAL A 39 1.56 12.04 -3.01
C VAL A 39 2.33 12.00 -4.33
N LEU A 40 1.81 11.26 -5.32
CA LEU A 40 2.43 11.18 -6.65
C LEU A 40 2.47 12.53 -7.35
N ASP A 41 1.40 13.32 -7.26
CA ASP A 41 1.36 14.68 -7.84
C ASP A 41 2.44 15.56 -7.19
N GLY A 42 2.60 15.49 -5.86
CA GLY A 42 3.67 16.18 -5.13
C GLY A 42 5.08 15.70 -5.50
N LEU A 43 5.28 14.40 -5.70
CA LEU A 43 6.57 13.83 -6.14
C LEU A 43 6.90 14.27 -7.57
N ARG A 44 5.93 14.26 -8.48
CA ARG A 44 6.12 14.78 -9.85
C ARG A 44 6.51 16.25 -9.84
N GLN A 45 5.88 17.08 -9.02
CA GLN A 45 6.23 18.50 -8.90
C GLN A 45 7.66 18.72 -8.39
N LYS A 46 8.21 17.75 -7.64
CA LYS A 46 9.61 17.72 -7.19
C LYS A 46 10.57 17.09 -8.21
N GLY A 47 10.10 16.83 -9.44
CA GLY A 47 10.95 16.36 -10.54
C GLY A 47 11.07 14.84 -10.68
N HIS A 48 10.32 14.04 -9.92
CA HIS A 48 10.29 12.59 -10.10
C HIS A 48 9.58 12.19 -11.40
N GLU A 49 10.17 11.28 -12.16
CA GLU A 49 9.49 10.59 -13.26
C GLU A 49 8.63 9.48 -12.67
N ILE A 50 7.36 9.40 -13.07
CA ILE A 50 6.40 8.45 -12.47
C ILE A 50 5.75 7.60 -13.56
N VAL A 51 5.87 6.29 -13.40
CA VAL A 51 5.18 5.29 -14.21
C VAL A 51 4.25 4.48 -13.31
N VAL A 52 2.94 4.59 -13.54
CA VAL A 52 1.90 3.83 -12.82
C VAL A 52 1.51 2.60 -13.63
N VAL A 53 1.56 1.42 -13.03
CA VAL A 53 0.96 0.21 -13.61
C VAL A 53 -0.44 0.00 -13.03
N ALA A 54 -1.42 -0.34 -13.86
CA ALA A 54 -2.80 -0.51 -13.42
C ALA A 54 -3.55 -1.56 -14.26
N PRO A 55 -4.53 -2.27 -13.69
CA PRO A 55 -5.40 -3.12 -14.49
C PRO A 55 -6.28 -2.27 -15.41
N GLU A 56 -6.69 -2.83 -16.55
CA GLU A 56 -7.62 -2.17 -17.48
C GLU A 56 -9.00 -1.88 -16.87
N ALA A 57 -9.49 -2.78 -16.01
CA ALA A 57 -10.70 -2.58 -15.21
C ALA A 57 -10.34 -2.12 -13.79
N SER A 58 -10.77 -0.92 -13.42
CA SER A 58 -10.38 -0.24 -12.18
C SER A 58 -11.50 0.67 -11.67
N LEU A 59 -11.63 0.80 -10.35
CA LEU A 59 -12.63 1.65 -9.70
C LEU A 59 -12.29 3.15 -9.84
N HIS A 60 -11.09 3.55 -9.42
CA HIS A 60 -10.68 4.95 -9.36
C HIS A 60 -9.41 5.27 -10.15
N ILE A 61 -8.65 4.27 -10.59
CA ILE A 61 -7.43 4.47 -11.37
C ILE A 61 -7.78 4.72 -12.84
N LYS A 62 -7.95 5.99 -13.22
CA LYS A 62 -8.28 6.38 -14.59
C LYS A 62 -7.09 7.02 -15.32
N PRO A 63 -7.01 6.93 -16.66
CA PRO A 63 -5.97 7.58 -17.45
C PRO A 63 -5.84 9.07 -17.12
N THR A 64 -4.61 9.54 -16.93
CA THR A 64 -4.30 10.94 -16.64
C THR A 64 -3.10 11.41 -17.45
N LYS A 65 -3.01 12.71 -17.69
CA LYS A 65 -1.83 13.35 -18.31
C LYS A 65 -0.72 13.64 -17.28
N ASN A 66 -1.02 13.45 -15.99
CA ASN A 66 -0.07 13.71 -14.90
C ASN A 66 0.98 12.60 -14.74
N PHE A 67 0.72 11.37 -15.18
CA PHE A 67 1.68 10.28 -15.04
C PHE A 67 1.70 9.45 -16.31
N VAL A 68 2.83 8.78 -16.57
CA VAL A 68 2.84 7.69 -17.55
C VAL A 68 2.06 6.55 -16.94
N MET A 69 1.08 6.02 -17.66
CA MET A 69 0.29 4.87 -17.20
C MET A 69 0.47 3.70 -18.16
N LYS A 70 0.73 2.52 -17.60
CA LYS A 70 0.81 1.24 -18.31
C LYS A 70 -0.31 0.34 -17.81
N THR A 71 -1.21 -0.05 -18.71
CA THR A 71 -2.32 -0.92 -18.37
C THR A 71 -2.02 -2.37 -18.72
N TYR A 72 -2.66 -3.31 -18.02
CA TYR A 72 -2.59 -4.74 -18.33
C TYR A 72 -3.99 -5.38 -18.25
N PRO A 73 -4.25 -6.41 -19.08
CA PRO A 73 -5.55 -7.06 -19.12
C PRO A 73 -5.83 -7.84 -17.84
N VAL A 74 -7.11 -7.94 -17.49
CA VAL A 74 -7.60 -8.69 -16.33
C VAL A 74 -8.80 -9.56 -16.71
N PRO A 75 -9.03 -10.70 -16.04
CA PRO A 75 -10.09 -11.64 -16.41
C PRO A 75 -11.47 -11.23 -15.86
N PHE A 76 -11.70 -9.94 -15.66
CA PHE A 76 -12.95 -9.38 -15.18
C PHE A 76 -13.21 -8.02 -15.85
N THR A 77 -14.48 -7.69 -16.05
CA THR A 77 -14.87 -6.45 -16.74
C THR A 77 -15.00 -5.27 -15.78
N GLN A 78 -15.09 -4.06 -16.33
CA GLN A 78 -15.35 -2.86 -15.53
C GLN A 78 -16.71 -2.95 -14.82
N GLU A 79 -17.72 -3.52 -15.47
CA GLU A 79 -19.06 -3.72 -14.90
C GLU A 79 -19.00 -4.65 -13.68
N GLU A 80 -18.22 -5.72 -13.73
CA GLU A 80 -18.04 -6.63 -12.60
C GLU A 80 -17.35 -5.96 -11.40
N VAL A 81 -16.37 -5.10 -11.65
CA VAL A 81 -15.70 -4.28 -10.63
C VAL A 81 -16.69 -3.31 -9.99
N ASP A 82 -17.47 -2.59 -10.81
CA ASP A 82 -18.45 -1.61 -10.36
C ASP A 82 -19.60 -2.25 -9.58
N GLU A 83 -20.13 -3.38 -10.05
CA GLU A 83 -21.16 -4.15 -9.37
C GLU A 83 -20.65 -4.67 -8.03
N HIS A 84 -19.43 -5.24 -7.99
CA HIS A 84 -18.84 -5.73 -6.75
C HIS A 84 -18.67 -4.61 -5.72
N PHE A 85 -18.17 -3.45 -6.14
CA PHE A 85 -18.03 -2.29 -5.26
C PHE A 85 -19.39 -1.79 -4.74
N ARG A 86 -20.39 -1.69 -5.62
CA ARG A 86 -21.76 -1.30 -5.25
C ARG A 86 -22.36 -2.28 -4.25
N ALA A 87 -22.25 -3.57 -4.51
CA ALA A 87 -22.78 -4.62 -3.65
C ALA A 87 -22.07 -4.66 -2.29
N PHE A 88 -20.74 -4.49 -2.27
CA PHE A 88 -19.97 -4.36 -1.03
C PHE A 88 -20.46 -3.18 -0.20
N SER A 89 -20.64 -2.01 -0.83
CA SER A 89 -21.11 -0.80 -0.17
C SER A 89 -22.53 -0.95 0.40
N GLN A 90 -23.44 -1.57 -0.36
CA GLN A 90 -24.80 -1.85 0.11
C GLN A 90 -24.82 -2.83 1.29
N ASP A 91 -23.99 -3.87 1.26
CA ASP A 91 -23.92 -4.88 2.32
C ASP A 91 -23.42 -4.32 3.67
N VAL A 92 -22.67 -3.21 3.67
CA VAL A 92 -22.24 -2.53 4.91
C VAL A 92 -23.44 -2.01 5.70
N PHE A 93 -24.44 -1.45 5.01
CA PHE A 93 -25.63 -0.85 5.62
C PHE A 93 -26.82 -1.82 5.70
N LYS A 94 -26.71 -2.98 5.04
CA LYS A 94 -27.78 -3.97 5.01
C LYS A 94 -27.97 -4.64 6.36
N GLU A 95 -29.18 -4.52 6.90
CA GLU A 95 -29.61 -5.20 8.12
C GLU A 95 -29.64 -6.72 7.95
N GLY A 96 -29.73 -7.44 9.06
CA GLY A 96 -29.74 -8.90 9.11
C GLY A 96 -29.14 -9.41 10.41
N SER A 97 -29.25 -10.71 10.64
CA SER A 97 -28.65 -11.34 11.82
C SER A 97 -27.12 -11.17 11.81
N LEU A 98 -26.49 -11.27 12.98
CA LEU A 98 -25.03 -11.20 13.11
C LEU A 98 -24.34 -12.20 12.17
N LEU A 99 -24.86 -13.43 12.11
CA LEU A 99 -24.33 -14.50 11.27
C LEU A 99 -24.46 -14.18 9.78
N GLU A 100 -25.61 -13.69 9.35
CA GLU A 100 -25.82 -13.30 7.95
C GLU A 100 -24.88 -12.16 7.54
N ARG A 101 -24.74 -11.14 8.38
CA ARG A 101 -23.82 -10.02 8.14
C ARG A 101 -22.37 -10.49 8.05
N PHE A 102 -21.98 -11.40 8.95
CA PHE A 102 -20.65 -12.01 8.95
C PHE A 102 -20.40 -12.82 7.67
N MET A 103 -21.33 -13.69 7.28
CA MET A 103 -21.22 -14.52 6.07
C MET A 103 -21.15 -13.69 4.80
N ARG A 104 -22.01 -12.66 4.66
CA ARG A 104 -21.96 -11.72 3.52
C ARG A 104 -20.59 -11.04 3.45
N ARG A 105 -20.08 -10.53 4.57
CA ARG A 105 -18.77 -9.87 4.64
C ARG A 105 -17.65 -10.83 4.24
N LEU A 106 -17.65 -12.05 4.76
CA LEU A 106 -16.66 -13.08 4.42
C LEU A 106 -16.67 -13.40 2.92
N GLN A 107 -17.86 -13.59 2.33
CA GLN A 107 -18.01 -13.86 0.90
C GLN A 107 -17.45 -12.72 0.05
N ARG A 108 -17.73 -11.46 0.42
CA ARG A 108 -17.21 -10.30 -0.31
C ARG A 108 -15.70 -10.13 -0.17
N LEU A 109 -15.15 -10.35 1.03
CA LEU A 109 -13.71 -10.33 1.26
C LEU A 109 -13.02 -11.41 0.42
N LYS A 110 -13.57 -12.62 0.37
CA LYS A 110 -13.07 -13.71 -0.47
C LYS A 110 -13.10 -13.34 -1.95
N LYS A 111 -14.21 -12.77 -2.45
CA LYS A 111 -14.31 -12.33 -3.86
C LYS A 111 -13.28 -11.23 -4.16
N SER A 112 -13.12 -10.24 -3.27
CA SER A 112 -12.14 -9.17 -3.42
C SER A 112 -10.71 -9.71 -3.45
N ALA A 113 -10.35 -10.58 -2.50
CA ALA A 113 -9.04 -11.21 -2.45
C ALA A 113 -8.72 -12.01 -3.72
N ALA A 114 -9.71 -12.74 -4.26
CA ALA A 114 -9.54 -13.48 -5.52
C ALA A 114 -9.33 -12.55 -6.73
N MET A 115 -10.09 -11.45 -6.84
CA MET A 115 -9.91 -10.46 -7.91
C MET A 115 -8.54 -9.78 -7.83
N PHE A 116 -8.10 -9.38 -6.62
CA PHE A 116 -6.79 -8.79 -6.42
C PHE A 116 -5.64 -9.75 -6.74
N LEU A 117 -5.70 -10.99 -6.24
CA LEU A 117 -4.71 -12.01 -6.55
C LEU A 117 -4.65 -12.28 -8.05
N SER A 118 -5.81 -12.40 -8.71
CA SER A 118 -5.89 -12.60 -10.16
C SER A 118 -5.27 -11.44 -10.93
N SER A 119 -5.56 -10.19 -10.54
CA SER A 119 -4.95 -9.01 -11.13
C SER A 119 -3.43 -9.00 -10.95
N CYS A 120 -2.95 -9.35 -9.75
CA CYS A 120 -1.54 -9.52 -9.44
C CYS A 120 -0.86 -10.53 -10.38
N THR A 121 -1.49 -11.70 -10.56
CA THR A 121 -1.01 -12.73 -11.48
C THR A 121 -0.94 -12.19 -12.91
N GLN A 122 -1.96 -11.49 -13.39
CA GLN A 122 -1.93 -10.92 -14.75
C GLN A 122 -0.81 -9.88 -14.92
N LEU A 123 -0.56 -9.03 -13.91
CA LEU A 123 0.54 -8.09 -13.92
C LEU A 123 1.89 -8.81 -14.04
N LEU A 124 2.15 -9.77 -13.16
CA LEU A 124 3.42 -10.50 -13.09
C LEU A 124 3.68 -11.35 -14.33
N TYR A 125 2.64 -11.98 -14.92
CA TYR A 125 2.79 -12.85 -16.08
C TYR A 125 2.61 -12.13 -17.42
N ASN A 126 2.35 -10.82 -17.43
CA ASN A 126 2.38 -10.03 -18.65
C ASN A 126 3.82 -9.78 -19.09
N LYS A 127 4.32 -10.68 -19.96
CA LYS A 127 5.72 -10.66 -20.45
C LYS A 127 6.12 -9.35 -21.11
N GLU A 128 5.23 -8.72 -21.87
CA GLU A 128 5.54 -7.47 -22.54
C GLU A 128 5.72 -6.34 -21.53
N LEU A 129 4.80 -6.24 -20.57
CA LEU A 129 4.87 -5.24 -19.51
C LEU A 129 6.08 -5.46 -18.61
N VAL A 130 6.32 -6.68 -18.12
CA VAL A 130 7.48 -6.98 -17.27
C VAL A 130 8.79 -6.65 -17.99
N ARG A 131 8.93 -7.02 -19.27
CA ARG A 131 10.11 -6.63 -20.06
C ARG A 131 10.27 -5.11 -20.15
N TYR A 132 9.19 -4.38 -20.40
CA TYR A 132 9.23 -2.91 -20.37
C TYR A 132 9.68 -2.38 -19.00
N LEU A 133 9.24 -2.98 -17.90
CA LEU A 133 9.64 -2.57 -16.55
C LEU A 133 11.12 -2.82 -16.29
N GLU A 134 11.67 -3.96 -16.73
CA GLU A 134 13.09 -4.30 -16.66
C GLU A 134 13.95 -3.32 -17.46
N GLU A 135 13.54 -2.98 -18.68
CA GLU A 135 14.26 -2.07 -19.57
C GLU A 135 14.17 -0.60 -19.12
N SER A 136 13.14 -0.25 -18.34
CA SER A 136 12.85 1.14 -17.93
C SER A 136 13.77 1.69 -16.84
N LYS A 137 14.53 0.84 -16.14
CA LYS A 137 15.49 1.20 -15.08
C LYS A 137 14.92 2.17 -14.03
N PHE A 138 14.07 1.65 -13.15
CA PHE A 138 13.51 2.41 -12.03
C PHE A 138 14.50 2.57 -10.88
N ASP A 139 14.40 3.67 -10.13
CA ASP A 139 15.18 3.90 -8.92
C ASP A 139 14.53 3.31 -7.67
N ALA A 140 13.19 3.22 -7.64
CA ALA A 140 12.44 2.57 -6.57
C ALA A 140 11.02 2.17 -7.00
N VAL A 141 10.42 1.23 -6.27
CA VAL A 141 8.99 0.93 -6.33
C VAL A 141 8.25 1.65 -5.22
N PHE A 142 7.23 2.44 -5.57
CA PHE A 142 6.31 3.06 -4.64
C PHE A 142 4.98 2.29 -4.65
N THR A 143 4.61 1.65 -3.53
CA THR A 143 3.48 0.71 -3.50
C THR A 143 2.75 0.71 -2.17
N ASP A 144 1.48 0.29 -2.17
CA ASP A 144 0.79 -0.07 -0.92
C ASP A 144 1.04 -1.56 -0.62
N PRO A 145 1.67 -1.92 0.52
CA PRO A 145 1.98 -3.30 0.90
C PRO A 145 0.79 -4.17 1.30
N ILE A 146 -0.43 -3.64 1.38
CA ILE A 146 -1.59 -4.46 1.74
C ILE A 146 -1.88 -5.58 0.72
N LEU A 147 -1.45 -5.39 -0.54
CA LEU A 147 -1.47 -6.41 -1.59
C LEU A 147 -0.04 -6.52 -2.18
N PRO A 148 0.71 -7.61 -1.94
CA PRO A 148 2.16 -7.65 -2.11
C PRO A 148 2.65 -7.76 -3.57
N CYS A 149 1.93 -7.22 -4.55
CA CYS A 149 2.32 -7.27 -5.97
C CYS A 149 3.51 -6.36 -6.28
N GLY A 150 3.50 -5.15 -5.71
CA GLY A 150 4.61 -4.20 -5.88
C GLY A 150 5.89 -4.70 -5.21
N GLN A 151 5.77 -5.41 -4.11
CA GLN A 151 6.86 -6.07 -3.38
C GLN A 151 7.52 -7.15 -4.22
N ILE A 152 6.72 -7.99 -4.86
CA ILE A 152 7.22 -9.04 -5.77
C ILE A 152 7.94 -8.40 -6.96
N LEU A 153 7.38 -7.34 -7.55
CA LEU A 153 8.03 -6.62 -8.65
C LEU A 153 9.32 -5.91 -8.20
N ALA A 154 9.35 -5.32 -7.01
CA ALA A 154 10.55 -4.67 -6.48
C ALA A 154 11.71 -5.66 -6.32
N GLU A 155 11.40 -6.85 -5.79
CA GLU A 155 12.36 -7.95 -5.69
C GLU A 155 12.84 -8.42 -7.07
N HIS A 156 11.92 -8.66 -8.01
CA HIS A 156 12.26 -9.07 -9.38
C HIS A 156 13.17 -8.07 -10.10
N LEU A 157 12.85 -6.79 -9.97
CA LEU A 157 13.61 -5.69 -10.58
C LEU A 157 14.88 -5.33 -9.78
N SER A 158 15.08 -5.91 -8.60
CA SER A 158 16.21 -5.64 -7.70
C SER A 158 16.35 -4.14 -7.35
N VAL A 159 15.23 -3.49 -7.05
CA VAL A 159 15.16 -2.07 -6.69
C VAL A 159 14.55 -1.89 -5.29
N PRO A 160 14.94 -0.83 -4.55
CA PRO A 160 14.36 -0.56 -3.24
C PRO A 160 12.86 -0.26 -3.34
N SER A 161 12.13 -0.55 -2.27
CA SER A 161 10.71 -0.24 -2.17
C SER A 161 10.40 0.80 -1.09
N VAL A 162 9.45 1.67 -1.42
CA VAL A 162 8.86 2.67 -0.53
C VAL A 162 7.39 2.31 -0.38
N PHE A 163 6.99 2.00 0.85
CA PHE A 163 5.63 1.58 1.16
C PHE A 163 4.79 2.76 1.60
N PHE A 164 3.56 2.83 1.13
CA PHE A 164 2.57 3.84 1.52
C PHE A 164 1.28 3.15 1.96
N LEU A 165 1.04 3.09 3.27
CA LEU A 165 -0.05 2.34 3.88
C LEU A 165 -0.57 3.05 5.13
N GLN A 166 -1.75 2.64 5.61
CA GLN A 166 -2.21 3.01 6.95
C GLN A 166 -1.87 1.92 7.98
N GLN A 167 -2.21 0.68 7.66
CA GLN A 167 -2.04 -0.50 8.51
C GLN A 167 -2.22 -1.77 7.67
N ILE A 168 -1.65 -2.89 8.11
CA ILE A 168 -2.01 -4.22 7.60
C ILE A 168 -2.92 -4.87 8.64
N PRO A 169 -4.10 -5.42 8.28
CA PRO A 169 -5.12 -5.86 9.25
C PRO A 169 -4.66 -6.83 10.35
N CYS A 170 -3.54 -7.53 10.13
CA CYS A 170 -2.99 -8.51 11.07
C CYS A 170 -1.66 -8.06 11.71
N GLY A 171 -1.18 -6.85 11.46
CA GLY A 171 0.03 -6.31 12.10
C GLY A 171 1.36 -6.72 11.44
N LEU A 172 1.33 -7.27 10.23
CA LEU A 172 2.53 -7.74 9.53
C LEU A 172 3.54 -6.61 9.25
N GLU A 173 3.11 -5.35 9.25
CA GLU A 173 4.00 -4.18 9.14
C GLU A 173 4.99 -4.09 10.31
N PHE A 174 4.61 -4.55 11.50
CA PHE A 174 5.47 -4.52 12.68
C PHE A 174 6.55 -5.61 12.61
N GLU A 175 6.20 -6.79 12.10
CA GLU A 175 7.19 -7.85 11.85
C GLU A 175 8.13 -7.51 10.69
N GLY A 176 7.61 -6.88 9.63
CA GLY A 176 8.38 -6.41 8.49
C GLY A 176 9.40 -5.34 8.89
N THR A 177 8.99 -4.40 9.74
CA THR A 177 9.87 -3.32 10.25
C THR A 177 10.72 -3.74 11.44
N GLN A 178 10.45 -4.91 12.04
CA GLN A 178 10.96 -5.29 13.37
C GLN A 178 10.63 -4.27 14.47
N CYS A 179 9.55 -3.51 14.29
CA CYS A 179 9.08 -2.53 15.26
C CYS A 179 8.37 -3.23 16.43
N PRO A 180 8.73 -2.95 17.69
CA PRO A 180 8.02 -3.52 18.83
C PRO A 180 6.55 -3.08 18.84
N ASN A 181 5.65 -4.02 19.06
CA ASN A 181 4.20 -3.77 19.09
C ASN A 181 3.54 -4.46 20.30
N PRO A 182 3.78 -3.99 21.53
CA PRO A 182 3.41 -4.71 22.74
C PRO A 182 1.90 -4.62 23.06
N PRO A 183 1.21 -5.75 23.25
CA PRO A 183 -0.24 -5.77 23.52
C PRO A 183 -0.59 -5.29 24.94
N SER A 184 0.40 -5.00 25.79
CA SER A 184 0.16 -4.52 27.16
C SER A 184 -0.32 -3.06 27.22
N TYR A 185 -0.03 -2.25 26.20
CA TYR A 185 -0.48 -0.86 26.11
C TYR A 185 -0.84 -0.41 24.69
N VAL A 186 -0.50 -1.17 23.63
CA VAL A 186 -0.98 -0.87 22.27
C VAL A 186 -2.30 -1.60 22.03
N PRO A 187 -3.43 -0.91 21.85
CA PRO A 187 -4.72 -1.55 21.65
C PRO A 187 -4.82 -2.20 20.26
N ARG A 188 -5.34 -3.43 20.20
CA ARG A 188 -5.63 -4.14 18.94
C ARG A 188 -6.91 -3.63 18.31
N LEU A 189 -6.94 -3.67 16.98
CA LEU A 189 -8.14 -3.38 16.20
C LEU A 189 -9.33 -4.22 16.70
N PHE A 190 -10.52 -3.63 16.63
CA PHE A 190 -11.79 -4.23 17.06
C PHE A 190 -11.95 -4.46 18.58
N THR A 191 -10.97 -4.10 19.41
CA THR A 191 -11.13 -4.16 20.88
C THR A 191 -11.82 -2.93 21.46
N ALA A 192 -11.84 -1.81 20.72
CA ALA A 192 -12.28 -0.49 21.18
C ALA A 192 -11.55 -0.01 22.46
N TYR A 193 -10.34 -0.52 22.71
CA TYR A 193 -9.51 -0.13 23.85
C TYR A 193 -8.66 1.10 23.55
N THR A 194 -8.15 1.69 24.63
CA THR A 194 -7.22 2.82 24.63
C THR A 194 -5.81 2.37 25.05
N ASP A 195 -4.84 3.28 25.09
CA ASP A 195 -3.53 3.03 25.71
C ASP A 195 -3.61 2.74 27.22
N ARG A 196 -4.73 3.08 27.86
CA ARG A 196 -5.03 2.77 29.25
C ARG A 196 -5.95 1.56 29.34
N MET A 197 -5.33 0.41 29.61
CA MET A 197 -6.02 -0.87 29.84
C MET A 197 -5.79 -1.41 31.25
N ASN A 198 -6.86 -1.91 31.86
CA ASN A 198 -6.76 -2.73 33.08
C ASN A 198 -6.25 -4.14 32.76
N PHE A 199 -5.98 -4.95 33.78
CA PHE A 199 -5.43 -6.30 33.61
C PHE A 199 -6.25 -7.17 32.64
N PHE A 200 -7.58 -7.25 32.82
CA PHE A 200 -8.44 -8.08 31.97
C PHE A 200 -8.53 -7.58 30.53
N GLN A 201 -8.52 -6.26 30.33
CA GLN A 201 -8.45 -5.66 28.99
C GLN A 201 -7.13 -6.02 28.31
N ARG A 202 -5.99 -6.00 29.01
CA ARG A 202 -4.69 -6.42 28.48
C ARG A 202 -4.67 -7.90 28.09
N VAL A 203 -5.26 -8.76 28.93
CA VAL A 203 -5.40 -10.20 28.62
C VAL A 203 -6.23 -10.39 27.35
N LYS A 204 -7.38 -9.73 27.25
CA LYS A 204 -8.20 -9.80 26.02
C LYS A 204 -7.46 -9.22 24.81
N ASN A 205 -6.72 -8.13 24.98
CA ASN A 205 -5.93 -7.52 23.93
C ASN A 205 -4.84 -8.47 23.39
N LEU A 206 -4.18 -9.22 24.28
CA LEU A 206 -3.23 -10.26 23.91
C LEU A 206 -3.90 -11.42 23.14
N ILE A 207 -5.10 -11.84 23.54
CA ILE A 207 -5.83 -12.90 22.82
C ILE A 207 -6.13 -12.45 21.37
N PHE A 208 -6.57 -11.20 21.18
CA PHE A 208 -6.78 -10.64 19.84
C PHE A 208 -5.48 -10.58 19.02
N ASP A 209 -4.36 -10.27 19.66
CA ASP A 209 -3.05 -10.24 19.01
C ASP A 209 -2.63 -11.63 18.49
N LEU A 210 -2.78 -12.66 19.31
CA LEU A 210 -2.46 -14.04 18.93
C LEU A 210 -3.32 -14.53 17.76
N LEU A 211 -4.60 -14.17 17.73
CA LEU A 211 -5.51 -14.51 16.63
C LEU A 211 -5.10 -13.85 15.31
N ASN A 212 -4.50 -12.66 15.35
CA ASN A 212 -4.08 -11.95 14.13
C ASN A 212 -2.92 -12.66 13.41
N TYR A 213 -1.98 -13.27 14.15
CA TYR A 213 -0.87 -14.02 13.54
C TYR A 213 -1.38 -15.12 12.60
N PHE A 214 -2.32 -15.95 13.07
CA PHE A 214 -2.92 -17.01 12.24
C PHE A 214 -3.70 -16.45 11.04
N LEU A 215 -4.30 -15.27 11.18
CA LEU A 215 -5.01 -14.61 10.09
C LEU A 215 -4.06 -14.11 9.00
N CYS A 216 -2.86 -13.64 9.35
CA CYS A 216 -1.84 -13.21 8.36
C CYS A 216 -1.48 -14.35 7.41
N ASP A 217 -1.19 -15.54 7.94
CA ASP A 217 -0.76 -16.68 7.13
C ASP A 217 -1.80 -17.02 6.07
N LEU A 218 -3.08 -17.06 6.45
CA LEU A 218 -4.19 -17.35 5.53
C LEU A 218 -4.34 -16.28 4.43
N ILE A 219 -4.12 -15.01 4.76
CA ILE A 219 -4.28 -13.90 3.81
C ILE A 219 -3.12 -13.87 2.80
N PHE A 220 -1.90 -14.13 3.27
CA PHE A 220 -0.67 -13.93 2.48
C PHE A 220 -0.08 -15.21 1.88
N GLU A 221 -0.55 -16.40 2.27
CA GLU A 221 -0.12 -17.67 1.67
C GLU A 221 -0.31 -17.70 0.13
N PRO A 222 -1.44 -17.28 -0.47
CA PRO A 222 -1.59 -17.27 -1.92
C PRO A 222 -0.58 -16.37 -2.63
N TYR A 223 -0.22 -15.25 -2.00
CA TYR A 223 0.80 -14.34 -2.52
C TYR A 223 2.21 -14.86 -2.35
N SER A 224 2.50 -15.59 -1.27
CA SER A 224 3.79 -16.25 -1.07
C SER A 224 3.98 -17.33 -2.15
N LYS A 225 2.94 -18.13 -2.45
CA LYS A 225 2.97 -19.09 -3.56
C LYS A 225 3.21 -18.42 -4.91
N LEU A 226 2.47 -17.35 -5.20
CA LEU A 226 2.63 -16.58 -6.44
C LEU A 226 4.04 -15.97 -6.57
N ALA A 227 4.56 -15.40 -5.49
CA ALA A 227 5.91 -14.85 -5.43
C ALA A 227 6.96 -15.92 -5.69
N SER A 228 6.84 -17.07 -5.03
CA SER A 228 7.79 -18.18 -5.19
C SER A 228 7.80 -18.74 -6.60
N GLU A 229 6.63 -18.87 -7.22
CA GLU A 229 6.51 -19.34 -8.60
C GLU A 229 7.12 -18.36 -9.60
N PHE A 230 6.81 -17.06 -9.45
CA PHE A 230 7.29 -16.01 -10.33
C PHE A 230 8.81 -15.80 -10.21
N LEU A 231 9.32 -15.72 -8.97
CA LEU A 231 10.75 -15.49 -8.66
C LEU A 231 11.60 -16.76 -8.74
N ARG A 232 10.98 -17.93 -8.95
CA ARG A 232 11.65 -19.25 -9.07
C ARG A 232 12.47 -19.65 -7.84
N ARG A 233 12.06 -19.23 -6.65
CA ARG A 233 12.70 -19.56 -5.36
C ARG A 233 11.69 -19.45 -4.23
N ASP A 234 11.91 -20.13 -3.11
CA ASP A 234 11.00 -20.02 -1.96
C ASP A 234 11.03 -18.61 -1.34
N VAL A 235 9.87 -17.95 -1.30
CA VAL A 235 9.68 -16.57 -0.84
C VAL A 235 8.45 -16.49 0.05
N MET A 236 8.63 -15.95 1.25
CA MET A 236 7.52 -15.52 2.10
C MET A 236 7.27 -14.03 1.91
N VAL A 237 6.00 -13.60 1.93
CA VAL A 237 5.63 -12.17 1.87
C VAL A 237 6.35 -11.35 2.96
N LEU A 238 6.51 -11.90 4.17
CA LEU A 238 7.25 -11.25 5.25
C LEU A 238 8.70 -10.88 4.85
N HIS A 239 9.39 -11.73 4.08
CA HIS A 239 10.73 -11.42 3.60
C HIS A 239 10.74 -10.24 2.64
N LEU A 240 9.75 -10.15 1.75
CA LEU A 240 9.61 -9.02 0.84
C LEU A 240 9.32 -7.72 1.60
N LEU A 241 8.50 -7.78 2.65
CA LEU A 241 8.20 -6.61 3.48
C LEU A 241 9.43 -6.11 4.24
N ARG A 242 10.31 -7.00 4.70
CA ARG A 242 11.56 -6.63 5.41
C ARG A 242 12.55 -5.85 4.56
N GLN A 243 12.43 -5.89 3.23
CA GLN A 243 13.34 -5.19 2.31
C GLN A 243 12.95 -3.72 2.06
N ALA A 244 11.82 -3.27 2.60
CA ALA A 244 11.37 -1.90 2.44
C ALA A 244 12.39 -0.90 2.99
N SER A 245 12.74 0.07 2.15
CA SER A 245 13.64 1.15 2.53
C SER A 245 12.94 2.17 3.43
N ILE A 246 11.67 2.49 3.12
CA ILE A 246 10.87 3.46 3.86
C ILE A 246 9.42 2.97 3.96
N TRP A 247 8.83 3.12 5.14
CA TRP A 247 7.41 2.93 5.42
C TRP A 247 6.77 4.29 5.68
N LEU A 248 6.09 4.84 4.67
CA LEU A 248 5.25 6.02 4.80
C LEU A 248 3.90 5.61 5.37
N MET A 249 3.71 5.86 6.66
CA MET A 249 2.54 5.46 7.44
C MET A 249 1.52 6.59 7.46
N LYS A 250 0.31 6.37 6.90
CA LYS A 250 -0.82 7.30 6.89
C LYS A 250 -1.46 7.48 8.28
N LEU A 251 -0.71 8.00 9.24
CA LEU A 251 -1.08 8.12 10.65
C LEU A 251 -0.56 9.44 11.21
N ASP A 252 -1.19 9.89 12.31
CA ASP A 252 -0.83 11.10 13.04
C ASP A 252 -0.77 10.83 14.55
N PHE A 253 0.23 11.40 15.24
CA PHE A 253 0.37 11.28 16.70
C PHE A 253 -0.80 11.90 17.47
N VAL A 254 -1.55 12.82 16.87
CA VAL A 254 -2.75 13.43 17.48
C VAL A 254 -3.93 12.46 17.47
N LEU A 255 -4.00 11.54 16.50
CA LEU A 255 -5.13 10.63 16.31
C LEU A 255 -4.85 9.20 16.79
N HIS A 256 -3.59 8.85 17.03
CA HIS A 256 -3.18 7.49 17.38
C HIS A 256 -2.48 7.43 18.73
N TYR A 257 -2.74 6.34 19.45
CA TYR A 257 -2.12 6.07 20.74
C TYR A 257 -0.60 5.91 20.63
N PRO A 258 0.16 6.29 21.68
CA PRO A 258 1.60 6.13 21.72
C PRO A 258 2.03 4.68 21.45
N ARG A 259 2.97 4.50 20.53
CA ARG A 259 3.57 3.21 20.21
C ARG A 259 5.00 3.39 19.69
N PRO A 260 5.85 2.34 19.76
CA PRO A 260 7.19 2.39 19.20
C PRO A 260 7.17 2.66 17.69
N LEU A 261 8.25 3.25 17.18
CA LEU A 261 8.47 3.49 15.76
C LEU A 261 9.94 3.21 15.42
N MET A 262 10.17 2.60 14.26
CA MET A 262 11.51 2.41 13.71
C MET A 262 11.93 3.61 12.85
N PRO A 263 13.25 3.87 12.68
CA PRO A 263 13.72 5.04 11.92
C PRO A 263 13.25 5.11 10.47
N ASN A 264 12.96 3.97 9.85
CA ASN A 264 12.43 3.89 8.48
C ASN A 264 10.89 4.02 8.43
N MET A 265 10.20 4.17 9.55
CA MET A 265 8.76 4.41 9.62
C MET A 265 8.48 5.91 9.76
N ILE A 266 8.05 6.53 8.67
CA ILE A 266 7.76 7.96 8.61
C ILE A 266 6.25 8.16 8.63
N LEU A 267 5.75 8.83 9.67
CA LEU A 267 4.35 9.18 9.74
C LEU A 267 4.05 10.33 8.76
N VAL A 268 3.10 10.10 7.86
CA VAL A 268 2.61 11.06 6.87
C VAL A 268 1.12 11.31 7.12
N SER A 269 0.80 12.52 7.59
CA SER A 269 -0.56 12.95 7.88
C SER A 269 -1.06 13.94 6.83
N GLY A 270 -2.36 14.25 6.85
CA GLY A 270 -2.95 15.28 5.99
C GLY A 270 -3.06 14.93 4.51
N VAL A 271 -2.77 13.68 4.11
CA VAL A 271 -2.97 13.19 2.73
C VAL A 271 -4.45 12.83 2.52
N ASN A 272 -5.31 13.83 2.63
CA ASN A 272 -6.76 13.72 2.45
C ASN A 272 -7.16 14.10 1.02
N CYS A 273 -8.39 13.74 0.63
CA CYS A 273 -8.97 14.11 -0.66
C CYS A 273 -8.83 15.61 -0.93
N ALA A 274 -8.34 15.98 -2.11
CA ALA A 274 -8.32 17.36 -2.57
C ALA A 274 -9.73 17.97 -2.49
N TYR A 275 -9.82 19.20 -1.97
CA TYR A 275 -11.07 19.93 -1.89
C TYR A 275 -11.60 20.16 -3.31
N LYS A 276 -12.71 19.50 -3.65
CA LYS A 276 -13.42 19.80 -4.89
C LYS A 276 -14.24 21.06 -4.61
N ASN A 277 -13.88 22.18 -5.24
CA ASN A 277 -14.77 23.34 -5.27
C ASN A 277 -16.09 22.87 -5.87
N LEU A 278 -17.12 22.79 -5.02
CA LEU A 278 -18.48 22.56 -5.48
C LEU A 278 -18.85 23.82 -6.27
N THR A 279 -18.99 23.68 -7.59
CA THR A 279 -19.68 24.68 -8.40
C THR A 279 -21.08 24.82 -7.82
N GLN A 280 -21.35 25.98 -7.21
CA GLN A 280 -22.70 26.42 -6.87
C GLN A 280 -23.56 26.53 -8.13
#